data_AF-A0A1G2FPE9-F1
#
_entry.id   AF-A0A1G2FPE9-F1
#
_cell.length_a   1.000
_cell.length_b   1.000
_cell.length_c   1.000
_cell.angle_alpha   90.00
_cell.angle_beta   90.00
_cell.angle_gamma   90.00
#
_symmetry.space_group_name_H-M   'P 1'
#
loop_
_entity.id
_entity.type
_entity.pdbx_description
1 polymer ?
#
loop_
_entity_poly.entity_id
_entity_poly.type
_entity_poly.pdbx_seq_one_letter_code
_entity_poly.pdbx_strand_id
1 'polypeptide(L)'
;MCKKGKGVLTLLLKKHIIDNNINLIIVMENISENRAGRYRKTLSGEFAYESFIPNDLPPTPPVMMDDKMQTLLSEADRALGGLNVVADLLPDSNYFILSYLRKEATLSSKIEGTKATFVDVAKAQVGVVDEETPNDYREIINYIDAINYGLRRIRKEEFPFSLRLLREIHAKLLSGVRGQHKTPGEFRKSQNWIGGASIRTAHYIPPAAEEIWKSLDNFEKFIHDTRPMPALIKIGIIHSQFETIHPFLDGNGRMGRLLITLLLCHYKILNKPTLYLSEYFSIFRSDYYDRLNAVHEKGDFEGWLKFFLEGVALVAVEATQTARKINSLKEEGIKKISCLSSQSSKRAISLIEKLFSQPVMTVNDVAKGIGITFANANNLVRK
;
A
#
# COMPACT_ATOMS: atom_id res chain seq x y z
N MET A 1 13.03 18.50 -23.96
CA MET A 1 13.09 17.06 -24.35
C MET A 1 12.57 16.21 -23.18
N CYS A 2 11.26 15.99 -23.09
CA CYS A 2 10.62 15.31 -21.97
C CYS A 2 9.60 14.28 -22.51
N LYS A 3 10.10 13.14 -23.01
CA LYS A 3 9.29 11.97 -23.42
C LYS A 3 10.21 10.74 -23.47
N LYS A 4 10.53 10.12 -22.34
CA LYS A 4 11.11 8.76 -22.26
C LYS A 4 11.09 8.30 -20.78
N GLY A 5 9.91 7.95 -20.31
CA GLY A 5 9.68 7.46 -18.94
C GLY A 5 8.44 6.57 -18.80
N LYS A 6 7.46 6.71 -19.70
CA LYS A 6 6.22 5.91 -19.78
C LYS A 6 6.42 4.52 -20.42
N GLY A 7 7.52 3.84 -20.10
CA GLY A 7 7.96 2.66 -20.88
C GLY A 7 7.20 1.37 -20.53
N VAL A 8 7.15 1.00 -19.25
CA VAL A 8 6.80 -0.38 -18.89
C VAL A 8 5.30 -0.55 -18.61
N LEU A 9 4.69 0.40 -17.89
CA LEU A 9 3.25 0.39 -17.60
C LEU A 9 2.40 0.54 -18.87
N THR A 10 2.85 1.34 -19.85
CA THR A 10 2.16 1.52 -21.13
C THR A 10 2.30 0.31 -22.07
N LEU A 11 3.37 -0.47 -21.92
CA LEU A 11 3.56 -1.72 -22.67
C LEU A 11 2.74 -2.88 -22.08
N LEU A 12 2.52 -2.91 -20.75
CA LEU A 12 1.68 -3.91 -20.08
C LEU A 12 0.17 -3.61 -20.18
N LEU A 13 -0.22 -2.33 -20.27
CA LEU A 13 -1.61 -1.92 -20.60
C LEU A 13 -2.11 -2.51 -21.92
N LYS A 14 -1.23 -2.83 -22.87
CA LYS A 14 -1.60 -3.49 -24.14
C LYS A 14 -1.79 -5.00 -24.01
N LYS A 15 -1.16 -5.66 -23.04
CA LYS A 15 -1.27 -7.11 -22.82
C LYS A 15 -2.52 -7.45 -21.99
N HIS A 16 -2.89 -6.57 -21.05
CA HIS A 16 -4.01 -6.78 -20.13
C HIS A 16 -5.40 -6.81 -20.81
N ILE A 17 -5.54 -6.23 -22.01
CA ILE A 17 -6.81 -6.15 -22.74
C ILE A 17 -7.11 -7.44 -23.54
N ILE A 18 -6.12 -8.31 -23.78
CA ILE A 18 -6.28 -9.45 -24.70
C ILE A 18 -6.63 -10.76 -23.97
N ASP A 19 -6.30 -10.91 -22.68
CA ASP A 19 -6.40 -12.21 -21.98
C ASP A 19 -7.66 -12.39 -21.10
N ASN A 20 -8.56 -11.40 -21.02
CA ASN A 20 -9.69 -11.42 -20.08
C ASN A 20 -10.99 -12.09 -20.58
N ASN A 21 -11.03 -12.67 -21.79
CA ASN A 21 -12.28 -13.18 -22.38
C ASN A 21 -12.38 -14.69 -22.59
N ILE A 22 -11.43 -15.52 -22.12
CA ILE A 22 -11.45 -16.97 -22.45
C ILE A 22 -11.65 -17.90 -21.23
N ASN A 23 -11.54 -17.42 -19.99
CA ASN A 23 -11.62 -18.29 -18.80
C ASN A 23 -12.97 -18.31 -18.06
N LEU A 24 -14.01 -17.70 -18.60
CA LEU A 24 -15.30 -17.61 -17.88
C LEU A 24 -16.17 -18.89 -17.98
N ILE A 25 -15.84 -19.83 -18.87
CA ILE A 25 -16.76 -20.92 -19.23
C ILE A 25 -16.48 -22.25 -18.48
N ILE A 26 -15.32 -22.42 -17.83
CA ILE A 26 -14.94 -23.73 -17.25
C ILE A 26 -15.24 -23.84 -15.74
N VAL A 27 -15.70 -22.77 -15.06
CA VAL A 27 -15.87 -22.77 -13.59
C VAL A 27 -17.31 -23.08 -13.13
N MET A 28 -18.19 -23.58 -14.01
CA MET A 28 -19.62 -23.78 -13.66
C MET A 28 -20.02 -25.20 -13.24
N GLU A 29 -19.09 -26.16 -13.10
CA GLU A 29 -19.41 -27.52 -12.62
C GLU A 29 -18.58 -27.88 -11.38
N ASN A 30 -18.93 -27.30 -10.23
CA ASN A 30 -18.83 -27.93 -8.90
C ASN A 30 -19.39 -26.99 -7.81
N ILE A 31 -20.69 -27.09 -7.52
CA ILE A 31 -21.25 -26.63 -6.24
C ILE A 31 -20.93 -27.71 -5.20
N SER A 32 -19.80 -27.59 -4.50
CA SER A 32 -19.38 -28.40 -3.35
C SER A 32 -17.96 -27.95 -2.94
N GLU A 33 -17.75 -26.77 -2.39
CA GLU A 33 -17.83 -26.45 -0.96
C GLU A 33 -17.69 -24.92 -0.87
N ASN A 34 -18.65 -24.23 -0.25
CA ASN A 34 -18.64 -22.77 -0.19
C ASN A 34 -17.49 -22.28 0.71
N ARG A 35 -16.41 -21.78 0.10
CA ARG A 35 -15.23 -21.22 0.79
C ARG A 35 -15.40 -19.78 1.25
N ALA A 36 -16.35 -19.06 0.67
CA ALA A 36 -16.51 -17.63 0.86
C ALA A 36 -17.09 -17.32 2.24
N GLY A 37 -18.24 -17.92 2.55
CA GLY A 37 -19.08 -17.52 3.66
C GLY A 37 -20.54 -17.59 3.30
N ARG A 38 -21.41 -17.04 4.13
CA ARG A 38 -22.86 -17.10 3.93
C ARG A 38 -23.53 -15.78 4.21
N TYR A 39 -24.61 -15.50 3.50
CA TYR A 39 -25.50 -14.40 3.85
C TYR A 39 -26.43 -14.83 4.98
N ARG A 40 -26.63 -13.93 5.94
CA ARG A 40 -27.60 -14.06 7.02
C ARG A 40 -28.55 -12.87 6.93
N LYS A 41 -29.85 -13.17 6.94
CA LYS A 41 -30.88 -12.16 7.10
C LYS A 41 -30.80 -11.58 8.52
N THR A 42 -30.63 -10.27 8.59
CA THR A 42 -30.50 -9.50 9.83
C THR A 42 -31.70 -8.56 9.95
N LEU A 43 -32.25 -8.46 11.16
CA LEU A 43 -33.54 -7.80 11.46
C LEU A 43 -34.73 -8.43 10.69
N SER A 44 -35.92 -7.84 10.85
CA SER A 44 -37.18 -8.31 10.27
C SER A 44 -38.04 -7.16 9.74
N GLY A 45 -39.02 -7.50 8.89
CA GLY A 45 -39.95 -6.52 8.31
C GLY A 45 -39.26 -5.52 7.39
N GLU A 46 -39.68 -4.25 7.47
CA GLU A 46 -39.14 -3.19 6.61
C GLU A 46 -37.64 -2.97 6.81
N PHE A 47 -37.08 -3.25 8.00
CA PHE A 47 -35.66 -3.03 8.29
C PHE A 47 -34.76 -4.22 7.94
N ALA A 48 -35.30 -5.28 7.32
CA ALA A 48 -34.53 -6.46 6.95
C ALA A 48 -33.45 -6.13 5.90
N TYR A 49 -32.26 -6.70 6.10
CA TYR A 49 -31.15 -6.70 5.14
C TYR A 49 -30.36 -8.00 5.26
N GLU A 50 -29.53 -8.31 4.27
CA GLU A 50 -28.66 -9.49 4.28
C GLU A 50 -27.21 -9.06 4.53
N SER A 51 -26.64 -9.49 5.65
CA SER A 51 -25.22 -9.27 5.95
C SER A 51 -24.42 -10.53 5.69
N PHE A 52 -23.22 -10.38 5.14
CA PHE A 52 -22.32 -11.49 4.88
C PHE A 52 -21.56 -11.93 6.13
N ILE A 53 -21.42 -13.23 6.34
CA ILE A 53 -20.58 -13.82 7.39
C ILE A 53 -19.49 -14.63 6.68
N PRO A 54 -18.21 -14.19 6.71
CA PRO A 54 -17.14 -14.92 6.06
C PRO A 54 -16.89 -16.24 6.77
N ASN A 55 -16.46 -17.23 6.01
CA ASN A 55 -15.92 -18.46 6.59
C ASN A 55 -14.56 -18.20 7.23
N ASP A 56 -14.19 -19.13 8.12
CA ASP A 56 -12.91 -19.12 8.81
C ASP A 56 -11.76 -19.37 7.84
N LEU A 57 -10.63 -18.69 8.07
CA LEU A 57 -9.37 -18.94 7.39
C LEU A 57 -8.57 -20.07 8.06
N PRO A 58 -7.72 -20.79 7.30
CA PRO A 58 -7.57 -20.74 5.83
C PRO A 58 -8.83 -21.24 5.09
N PRO A 59 -9.04 -20.84 3.83
CA PRO A 59 -10.18 -21.30 3.05
C PRO A 59 -10.18 -22.82 2.92
N THR A 60 -11.37 -23.42 2.97
CA THR A 60 -11.59 -24.86 2.84
C THR A 60 -12.64 -25.12 1.76
N PRO A 61 -12.28 -25.74 0.61
CA PRO A 61 -10.96 -26.33 0.32
C PRO A 61 -9.82 -25.30 0.16
N PRO A 62 -8.55 -25.71 0.37
CA PRO A 62 -7.41 -24.81 0.28
C PRO A 62 -7.27 -24.18 -1.11
N VAL A 63 -6.53 -23.09 -1.19
CA VAL A 63 -6.19 -22.43 -2.45
C VAL A 63 -5.45 -23.40 -3.37
N MET A 64 -5.91 -23.50 -4.61
CA MET A 64 -5.28 -24.33 -5.64
C MET A 64 -4.05 -23.64 -6.24
N MET A 65 -2.90 -24.29 -6.14
CA MET A 65 -1.63 -23.81 -6.69
C MET A 65 -1.42 -24.34 -8.11
N ASP A 66 -2.19 -23.83 -9.08
CA ASP A 66 -2.01 -24.15 -10.50
C ASP A 66 -0.72 -23.55 -11.10
N ASP A 67 -0.38 -23.93 -12.32
CA ASP A 67 0.85 -23.51 -13.01
C ASP A 67 0.99 -21.98 -13.09
N LYS A 68 -0.13 -21.28 -13.31
CA LYS A 68 -0.17 -19.82 -13.38
C LYS A 68 0.12 -19.20 -12.00
N MET A 69 -0.50 -19.71 -10.94
CA MET A 69 -0.28 -19.27 -9.56
C MET A 69 1.18 -19.47 -9.14
N GLN A 70 1.75 -20.65 -9.43
CA GLN A 70 3.15 -20.96 -9.12
C GLN A 70 4.11 -20.03 -9.86
N THR A 71 3.84 -19.75 -11.14
CA THR A 71 4.64 -18.82 -11.95
C THR A 71 4.59 -17.41 -11.37
N LEU A 72 3.39 -16.88 -11.09
CA LEU A 72 3.21 -15.53 -10.54
C LEU A 72 3.85 -15.39 -9.16
N LEU A 73 3.73 -16.42 -8.31
CA LEU A 73 4.38 -16.44 -7.00
C LEU A 73 5.90 -16.37 -7.14
N SER A 74 6.49 -17.19 -8.02
CA SER A 74 7.93 -17.19 -8.30
C SER A 74 8.42 -15.83 -8.85
N GLU A 75 7.64 -15.21 -9.73
CA GLU A 75 7.93 -13.88 -10.26
C GLU A 75 7.89 -12.80 -9.18
N ALA A 76 6.86 -12.82 -8.34
CA ALA A 76 6.68 -11.89 -7.24
C ALA A 76 7.79 -12.01 -6.20
N ASP A 77 8.13 -13.23 -5.77
CA ASP A 77 9.21 -13.49 -4.81
C ASP A 77 10.57 -13.02 -5.35
N ARG A 78 10.88 -13.33 -6.63
CA ARG A 78 12.12 -12.88 -7.28
C ARG A 78 12.18 -11.34 -7.39
N ALA A 79 11.06 -10.71 -7.73
CA ALA A 79 10.99 -9.25 -7.84
C ALA A 79 11.19 -8.57 -6.48
N LEU A 80 10.58 -9.11 -5.42
CA LEU A 80 10.78 -8.63 -4.05
C LEU A 80 12.20 -8.83 -3.56
N GLY A 81 12.81 -9.97 -3.84
CA GLY A 81 14.23 -10.21 -3.54
C GLY A 81 15.13 -9.15 -4.19
N GLY A 82 14.89 -8.84 -5.47
CA GLY A 82 15.59 -7.76 -6.17
C GLY A 82 15.39 -6.39 -5.54
N LEU A 83 14.15 -6.05 -5.16
CA LEU A 83 13.83 -4.78 -4.50
C LEU A 83 14.51 -4.66 -3.13
N ASN A 84 14.51 -5.73 -2.33
CA ASN A 84 15.06 -5.75 -0.98
C ASN A 84 16.57 -5.45 -1.01
N VAL A 85 17.29 -6.06 -1.96
CA VAL A 85 18.73 -5.81 -2.16
C VAL A 85 18.99 -4.38 -2.65
N VAL A 86 18.26 -3.93 -3.68
CA VAL A 86 18.55 -2.63 -4.30
C VAL A 86 18.19 -1.47 -3.36
N ALA A 87 17.16 -1.61 -2.54
CA ALA A 87 16.80 -0.58 -1.56
C ALA A 87 17.87 -0.36 -0.49
N ASP A 88 18.68 -1.37 -0.17
CA ASP A 88 19.80 -1.27 0.77
C ASP A 88 21.04 -0.60 0.16
N LEU A 89 21.17 -0.63 -1.17
CA LEU A 89 22.29 -0.02 -1.89
C LEU A 89 22.05 1.45 -2.26
N LEU A 90 20.89 2.01 -1.91
CA LEU A 90 20.56 3.39 -2.27
C LEU A 90 21.41 4.40 -1.48
N PRO A 91 21.77 5.54 -2.11
CA PRO A 91 22.55 6.60 -1.47
C PRO A 91 21.93 7.12 -0.18
N ASP A 92 20.60 7.31 -0.20
CA ASP A 92 19.78 7.55 0.97
C ASP A 92 18.53 6.67 0.90
N SER A 93 18.61 5.50 1.53
CA SER A 93 17.48 4.57 1.59
C SER A 93 16.28 5.15 2.36
N ASN A 94 16.49 6.04 3.33
CA ASN A 94 15.41 6.64 4.11
C ASN A 94 14.60 7.61 3.26
N TYR A 95 15.27 8.45 2.47
CA TYR A 95 14.59 9.38 1.56
C TYR A 95 13.80 8.63 0.48
N PHE A 96 14.36 7.55 -0.07
CA PHE A 96 13.65 6.69 -1.02
C PHE A 96 12.38 6.11 -0.41
N ILE A 97 12.48 5.51 0.77
CA ILE A 97 11.34 4.96 1.50
C ILE A 97 10.30 6.04 1.76
N LEU A 98 10.71 7.21 2.25
CA LEU A 98 9.82 8.32 2.52
C LEU A 98 9.09 8.78 1.25
N SER A 99 9.79 8.86 0.12
CA SER A 99 9.21 9.24 -1.17
C SER A 99 8.18 8.22 -1.66
N TYR A 100 8.49 6.93 -1.55
CA TYR A 100 7.56 5.85 -1.89
C TYR A 100 6.36 5.81 -0.96
N LEU A 101 6.57 6.03 0.33
CA LEU A 101 5.50 6.11 1.31
C LEU A 101 4.58 7.32 1.05
N ARG A 102 5.13 8.47 0.64
CA ARG A 102 4.34 9.64 0.23
C ARG A 102 3.50 9.34 -1.02
N LYS A 103 4.09 8.64 -2.02
CA LYS A 103 3.39 8.18 -3.22
C LYS A 103 2.24 7.24 -2.85
N GLU A 104 2.51 6.25 -2.00
CA GLU A 104 1.52 5.32 -1.45
C GLU A 104 0.39 6.05 -0.73
N ALA A 105 0.71 6.90 0.24
CA ALA A 105 -0.26 7.61 1.06
C ALA A 105 -1.21 8.46 0.20
N THR A 106 -0.68 9.07 -0.86
CA THR A 106 -1.46 9.84 -1.84
C THR A 106 -2.38 8.94 -2.65
N LEU A 107 -1.85 7.86 -3.25
CA LEU A 107 -2.63 6.96 -4.11
C LEU A 107 -3.69 6.18 -3.32
N SER A 108 -3.31 5.66 -2.16
CA SER A 108 -4.20 4.97 -1.23
C SER A 108 -5.36 5.88 -0.80
N SER A 109 -5.07 7.13 -0.42
CA SER A 109 -6.13 8.06 0.00
C SER A 109 -7.01 8.52 -1.18
N LYS A 110 -6.44 8.61 -2.38
CA LYS A 110 -7.17 8.94 -3.62
C LYS A 110 -8.18 7.87 -4.02
N ILE A 111 -7.87 6.58 -3.79
CA ILE A 111 -8.85 5.49 -3.97
C ILE A 111 -10.11 5.76 -3.11
N GLU A 112 -9.94 6.29 -1.89
CA GLU A 112 -11.04 6.66 -0.98
C GLU A 112 -11.62 8.08 -1.23
N GLY A 113 -11.25 8.73 -2.34
CA GLY A 113 -11.80 10.01 -2.76
C GLY A 113 -11.04 11.26 -2.29
N THR A 114 -9.86 11.11 -1.68
CA THR A 114 -9.00 12.25 -1.30
C THR A 114 -8.50 12.98 -2.54
N LYS A 115 -8.57 14.32 -2.53
CA LYS A 115 -8.17 15.19 -3.64
C LYS A 115 -6.75 15.71 -3.51
N ALA A 116 -6.26 15.90 -2.29
CA ALA A 116 -4.91 16.38 -2.04
C ALA A 116 -3.84 15.55 -2.77
N THR A 117 -2.80 16.25 -3.18
CA THR A 117 -1.62 15.71 -3.85
C THR A 117 -0.41 15.74 -2.93
N PHE A 118 0.67 15.11 -3.40
CA PHE A 118 1.96 15.20 -2.72
C PHE A 118 2.49 16.64 -2.59
N VAL A 119 2.21 17.49 -3.59
CA VAL A 119 2.64 18.89 -3.58
C VAL A 119 1.92 19.66 -2.47
N ASP A 120 0.64 19.37 -2.26
CA ASP A 120 -0.17 20.01 -1.22
C ASP A 120 0.34 19.65 0.19
N VAL A 121 0.77 18.41 0.40
CA VAL A 121 1.42 18.00 1.66
C VAL A 121 2.74 18.73 1.85
N ALA A 122 3.57 18.83 0.81
CA ALA A 122 4.85 19.53 0.89
C ALA A 122 4.66 21.03 1.21
N LYS A 123 3.69 21.68 0.55
CA LYS A 123 3.24 23.06 0.82
C LYS A 123 2.79 23.25 2.26
N ALA A 124 1.93 22.36 2.76
CA ALA A 124 1.42 22.41 4.13
C ALA A 124 2.54 22.26 5.19
N GLN A 125 3.53 21.40 4.95
CA GLN A 125 4.66 21.19 5.85
C GLN A 125 5.55 22.44 6.01
N VAL A 126 5.59 23.32 5.01
CA VAL A 126 6.35 24.58 5.06
C VAL A 126 5.49 25.79 5.41
N GLY A 127 4.23 25.57 5.84
CA GLY A 127 3.31 26.64 6.23
C GLY A 127 2.76 27.47 5.06
N VAL A 128 2.90 26.99 3.82
CA VAL A 128 2.41 27.65 2.61
C VAL A 128 1.11 26.97 2.17
N VAL A 129 0.06 27.14 2.98
CA VAL A 129 -1.29 26.66 2.66
C VAL A 129 -2.06 27.83 2.03
N ASP A 130 -2.40 27.71 0.76
CA ASP A 130 -3.23 28.67 0.02
C ASP A 130 -4.71 28.23 0.05
N GLU A 131 -5.63 29.11 -0.37
CA GLU A 131 -7.07 28.78 -0.43
C GLU A 131 -7.38 27.62 -1.40
N GLU A 132 -6.48 27.34 -2.35
CA GLU A 132 -6.62 26.24 -3.31
C GLU A 132 -6.20 24.88 -2.72
N THR A 133 -5.47 24.87 -1.61
CA THR A 133 -4.94 23.65 -1.00
C THR A 133 -6.08 22.82 -0.40
N PRO A 134 -6.31 21.57 -0.86
CA PRO A 134 -7.41 20.76 -0.36
C PRO A 134 -7.24 20.44 1.13
N ASN A 135 -8.27 20.70 1.94
CA ASN A 135 -8.23 20.45 3.39
C ASN A 135 -8.00 18.98 3.80
N ASP A 136 -8.10 18.03 2.86
CA ASP A 136 -7.90 16.60 3.08
C ASP A 136 -6.42 16.15 2.99
N TYR A 137 -5.46 17.06 2.79
CA TYR A 137 -4.01 16.72 2.81
C TYR A 137 -3.56 16.05 4.11
N ARG A 138 -4.24 16.32 5.23
CA ARG A 138 -4.00 15.69 6.53
C ARG A 138 -4.23 14.18 6.50
N GLU A 139 -5.10 13.67 5.62
CA GLU A 139 -5.31 12.23 5.45
C GLU A 139 -4.02 11.54 4.96
N ILE A 140 -3.24 12.21 4.11
CA ILE A 140 -1.95 11.71 3.61
C ILE A 140 -0.91 11.72 4.72
N ILE A 141 -0.84 12.79 5.53
CA ILE A 141 0.08 12.88 6.67
C ILE A 141 -0.22 11.78 7.69
N ASN A 142 -1.49 11.60 8.05
CA ASN A 142 -1.90 10.56 8.99
C ASN A 142 -1.57 9.15 8.50
N TYR A 143 -1.66 8.90 7.19
CA TYR A 143 -1.28 7.61 6.60
C TYR A 143 0.22 7.32 6.82
N ILE A 144 1.07 8.33 6.56
CA ILE A 144 2.52 8.27 6.78
C ILE A 144 2.81 8.02 8.27
N ASP A 145 2.12 8.73 9.16
CA ASP A 145 2.31 8.57 10.61
C ASP A 145 1.85 7.21 11.10
N ALA A 146 0.72 6.70 10.59
CA ALA A 146 0.15 5.41 10.95
C ALA A 146 1.08 4.25 10.57
N ILE A 147 1.65 4.24 9.36
CA ILE A 147 2.59 3.19 8.98
C ILE A 147 3.89 3.26 9.78
N ASN A 148 4.43 4.47 10.00
CA ASN A 148 5.67 4.65 10.76
C ASN A 148 5.48 4.23 12.21
N TYR A 149 4.30 4.51 12.78
CA TYR A 149 3.89 4.01 14.09
C TYR A 149 3.88 2.47 14.09
N GLY A 150 3.16 1.84 13.17
CA GLY A 150 3.06 0.37 13.10
C GLY A 150 4.41 -0.32 12.92
N LEU A 151 5.26 0.19 12.02
CA LEU A 151 6.60 -0.36 11.78
C LEU A 151 7.52 -0.18 13.00
N ARG A 152 7.44 0.95 13.70
CA ARG A 152 8.19 1.15 14.94
C ARG A 152 7.77 0.14 16.00
N ARG A 153 6.46 -0.05 16.20
CA ARG A 153 5.90 -1.03 17.15
C ARG A 153 6.40 -2.44 16.86
N ILE A 154 6.31 -2.87 15.60
CA ILE A 154 6.71 -4.23 15.18
C ILE A 154 8.22 -4.43 15.30
N ARG A 155 9.04 -3.46 14.86
CA ARG A 155 10.49 -3.67 14.67
C ARG A 155 11.35 -3.22 15.83
N LYS A 156 10.98 -2.14 16.52
CA LYS A 156 11.78 -1.56 17.62
C LYS A 156 11.28 -1.99 18.99
N GLU A 157 9.97 -2.15 19.12
CA GLU A 157 9.32 -2.48 20.39
C GLU A 157 8.95 -3.97 20.45
N GLU A 158 9.26 -4.75 19.40
CA GLU A 158 8.94 -6.17 19.24
C GLU A 158 7.47 -6.51 19.57
N PHE A 159 6.59 -5.55 19.32
CA PHE A 159 5.20 -5.66 19.68
C PHE A 159 4.49 -6.68 18.78
N PRO A 160 3.72 -7.64 19.33
CA PRO A 160 3.02 -8.64 18.53
C PRO A 160 2.05 -8.02 17.54
N PHE A 161 2.04 -8.56 16.32
CA PHE A 161 1.09 -8.16 15.29
C PHE A 161 -0.32 -8.58 15.72
N SER A 162 -1.10 -7.65 16.27
CA SER A 162 -2.36 -7.98 16.96
C SER A 162 -3.51 -7.06 16.57
N LEU A 163 -4.75 -7.46 16.90
CA LEU A 163 -5.92 -6.59 16.74
C LEU A 163 -5.76 -5.26 17.50
N ARG A 164 -5.07 -5.29 18.66
CA ARG A 164 -4.70 -4.08 19.40
C ARG A 164 -3.80 -3.16 18.57
N LEU A 165 -2.79 -3.71 17.90
CA LEU A 165 -1.93 -2.92 17.02
C LEU A 165 -2.72 -2.30 15.87
N LEU A 166 -3.64 -3.06 15.25
CA LEU A 166 -4.49 -2.53 14.17
C LEU A 166 -5.35 -1.35 14.63
N ARG A 167 -5.92 -1.45 15.84
CA ARG A 167 -6.65 -0.35 16.48
C ARG A 167 -5.79 0.89 16.70
N GLU A 168 -4.56 0.73 17.22
CA GLU A 168 -3.62 1.83 17.42
C GLU A 168 -3.26 2.54 16.11
N ILE A 169 -2.98 1.77 15.05
CA ILE A 169 -2.67 2.30 13.71
C ILE A 169 -3.88 3.02 13.12
N HIS A 170 -5.07 2.43 13.22
CA HIS A 170 -6.31 3.04 12.73
C HIS A 170 -6.65 4.34 13.47
N ALA A 171 -6.41 4.43 14.79
CA ALA A 171 -6.58 5.67 15.54
C ALA A 171 -5.71 6.81 14.99
N LYS A 172 -4.45 6.51 14.60
CA LYS A 172 -3.56 7.49 13.95
C LYS A 172 -4.07 7.87 12.57
N LEU A 173 -4.54 6.90 11.79
CA LEU A 173 -5.03 7.11 10.43
C LEU A 173 -6.19 8.12 10.36
N LEU A 174 -7.12 8.10 11.31
CA LEU A 174 -8.31 8.96 11.32
C LEU A 174 -8.20 10.21 12.23
N SER A 175 -7.03 10.50 12.79
CA SER A 175 -6.84 11.61 13.71
C SER A 175 -7.02 12.98 13.03
N GLY A 176 -8.04 13.77 13.41
CA GLY A 176 -8.17 15.15 12.91
C GLY A 176 -8.64 15.28 11.46
N VAL A 177 -9.25 14.23 10.89
CA VAL A 177 -9.66 14.14 9.47
C VAL A 177 -11.07 13.55 9.31
N ARG A 178 -11.54 13.39 8.06
CA ARG A 178 -12.80 12.68 7.78
C ARG A 178 -12.80 11.32 8.47
N GLY A 179 -13.90 11.04 9.17
CA GLY A 179 -14.04 9.82 9.98
C GLY A 179 -13.53 9.96 11.42
N GLN A 180 -12.97 11.10 11.85
CA GLN A 180 -12.53 11.32 13.24
C GLN A 180 -13.63 11.13 14.29
N HIS A 181 -14.90 11.31 13.91
CA HIS A 181 -16.05 11.09 14.81
C HIS A 181 -16.61 9.66 14.73
N LYS A 182 -16.05 8.80 13.87
CA LYS A 182 -16.46 7.41 13.66
C LYS A 182 -15.58 6.45 14.48
N THR A 183 -15.42 6.77 15.76
CA THR A 183 -14.67 5.98 16.75
C THR A 183 -13.28 5.50 16.29
N PRO A 184 -12.33 6.41 15.98
CA PRO A 184 -10.95 6.05 15.64
C PRO A 184 -10.31 5.11 16.67
N GLY A 185 -9.94 3.93 16.22
CA GLY A 185 -9.24 2.93 17.02
C GLY A 185 -10.17 1.91 17.68
N GLU A 186 -11.46 1.97 17.39
CA GLU A 186 -12.44 1.01 17.87
C GLU A 186 -13.05 0.24 16.71
N PHE A 187 -13.19 -1.07 16.87
CA PHE A 187 -14.00 -1.87 15.95
C PHE A 187 -15.46 -1.45 16.06
N ARG A 188 -16.17 -1.48 14.93
CA ARG A 188 -17.54 -0.97 14.83
C ARG A 188 -18.49 -1.77 15.72
N LYS A 189 -19.38 -1.05 16.40
CA LYS A 189 -20.51 -1.60 17.17
C LYS A 189 -21.85 -1.46 16.45
N SER A 190 -21.83 -0.86 15.26
CA SER A 190 -22.99 -0.68 14.39
C SER A 190 -22.72 -1.26 13.00
N GLN A 191 -23.80 -1.46 12.24
CA GLN A 191 -23.72 -1.98 10.88
C GLN A 191 -23.06 -0.95 9.95
N ASN A 192 -22.16 -1.43 9.09
CA ASN A 192 -21.60 -0.67 7.98
C ASN A 192 -22.07 -1.27 6.65
N TRP A 193 -21.90 -0.56 5.53
CA TRP A 193 -22.17 -1.09 4.19
C TRP A 193 -21.23 -0.45 3.16
N ILE A 194 -21.04 -1.14 2.03
CA ILE A 194 -20.14 -0.74 0.96
C ILE A 194 -20.94 -0.55 -0.34
N GLY A 195 -20.73 0.58 -1.00
CA GLY A 195 -21.48 0.98 -2.20
C GLY A 195 -22.93 1.39 -1.87
N GLY A 196 -23.63 1.97 -2.84
CA GLY A 196 -25.00 2.42 -2.64
C GLY A 196 -25.18 3.65 -1.73
N ALA A 197 -26.36 4.26 -1.79
CA ALA A 197 -26.72 5.42 -0.96
C ALA A 197 -27.31 5.02 0.41
N SER A 198 -27.72 3.76 0.56
CA SER A 198 -28.32 3.22 1.78
C SER A 198 -28.01 1.73 1.89
N ILE A 199 -28.26 1.14 3.06
CA ILE A 199 -28.15 -0.31 3.26
C ILE A 199 -28.99 -1.12 2.26
N ARG A 200 -30.11 -0.59 1.75
CA ARG A 200 -30.98 -1.26 0.76
C ARG A 200 -30.39 -1.29 -0.64
N THR A 201 -29.55 -0.30 -0.96
CA THR A 201 -28.92 -0.16 -2.28
C THR A 201 -27.43 -0.48 -2.21
N ALA A 202 -26.97 -1.01 -1.07
CA ALA A 202 -25.59 -1.40 -0.85
C ALA A 202 -25.22 -2.53 -1.81
N HIS A 203 -24.00 -2.47 -2.34
CA HIS A 203 -23.47 -3.57 -3.13
C HIS A 203 -23.01 -4.72 -2.23
N TYR A 204 -22.53 -4.38 -1.03
CA TYR A 204 -22.08 -5.35 -0.06
C TYR A 204 -22.36 -4.87 1.36
N ILE A 205 -22.81 -5.80 2.22
CA ILE A 205 -23.04 -5.55 3.64
C ILE A 205 -22.13 -6.50 4.43
N PRO A 206 -21.05 -5.99 5.08
CA PRO A 206 -20.12 -6.80 5.88
C PRO A 206 -20.82 -7.43 7.10
N PRO A 207 -20.12 -8.30 7.85
CA PRO A 207 -20.67 -8.97 9.04
C PRO A 207 -21.46 -8.06 9.96
N ALA A 208 -22.54 -8.57 10.54
CA ALA A 208 -23.23 -7.86 11.61
C ALA A 208 -22.24 -7.55 12.75
N ALA A 209 -22.48 -6.45 13.48
CA ALA A 209 -21.59 -6.05 14.59
C ALA A 209 -21.49 -7.13 15.68
N GLU A 210 -22.49 -8.01 15.80
CA GLU A 210 -22.47 -9.17 16.70
C GLU A 210 -21.55 -10.32 16.23
N GLU A 211 -21.31 -10.44 14.92
CA GLU A 211 -20.50 -11.51 14.31
C GLU A 211 -19.03 -11.10 14.12
N ILE A 212 -18.75 -9.79 14.13
CA ILE A 212 -17.42 -9.25 13.77
C ILE A 212 -16.30 -9.82 14.64
N TRP A 213 -16.54 -10.04 15.94
CA TRP A 213 -15.53 -10.51 16.88
C TRP A 213 -15.08 -11.94 16.57
N LYS A 214 -16.01 -12.80 16.13
CA LYS A 214 -15.67 -14.15 15.70
C LYS A 214 -14.77 -14.12 14.47
N SER A 215 -15.11 -13.28 13.48
CA SER A 215 -14.29 -13.14 12.28
C SER A 215 -12.92 -12.53 12.57
N LEU A 216 -12.84 -11.56 13.50
CA LEU A 216 -11.57 -10.94 13.90
C LEU A 216 -10.68 -11.88 14.72
N ASP A 217 -11.25 -12.71 15.59
CA ASP A 217 -10.51 -13.75 16.31
C ASP A 217 -9.91 -14.77 15.35
N ASN A 218 -10.69 -15.29 14.39
CA ASN A 218 -10.16 -16.17 13.36
C ASN A 218 -9.09 -15.49 12.50
N PHE A 219 -9.29 -14.22 12.12
CA PHE A 219 -8.35 -13.44 11.35
C PHE A 219 -6.99 -13.28 12.05
N GLU A 220 -6.98 -12.94 13.34
CA GLU A 220 -5.74 -12.81 14.12
C GLU A 220 -5.04 -14.18 14.30
N LYS A 221 -5.81 -15.24 14.57
CA LYS A 221 -5.29 -16.62 14.61
C LYS A 221 -4.63 -17.00 13.28
N PHE A 222 -5.23 -16.64 12.15
CA PHE A 222 -4.67 -16.94 10.85
C PHE A 222 -3.37 -16.18 10.58
N ILE A 223 -3.25 -14.92 11.01
CA ILE A 223 -1.97 -14.17 10.93
C ILE A 223 -0.85 -14.95 11.64
N HIS A 224 -1.12 -15.53 12.81
CA HIS A 224 -0.13 -16.27 13.58
C HIS A 224 0.01 -17.76 13.22
N ASP A 225 -0.81 -18.26 12.29
CA ASP A 225 -0.76 -19.65 11.87
C ASP A 225 0.62 -20.03 11.28
N THR A 226 1.25 -21.04 11.87
CA THR A 226 2.60 -21.52 11.49
C THR A 226 2.57 -22.65 10.47
N ARG A 227 1.39 -23.10 10.03
CA ARG A 227 1.29 -24.11 8.96
C ARG A 227 1.96 -23.59 7.68
N PRO A 228 2.64 -24.46 6.91
CA PRO A 228 3.33 -24.04 5.69
C PRO A 228 2.38 -23.39 4.67
N MET A 229 2.65 -22.13 4.34
CA MET A 229 1.98 -21.39 3.28
C MET A 229 2.94 -20.32 2.76
N PRO A 230 3.06 -20.11 1.44
CA PRO A 230 3.86 -19.01 0.92
C PRO A 230 3.38 -17.67 1.48
N ALA A 231 4.31 -16.83 1.96
CA ALA A 231 3.96 -15.62 2.68
C ALA A 231 3.11 -14.64 1.84
N LEU A 232 3.38 -14.53 0.54
CA LEU A 232 2.60 -13.66 -0.35
C LEU A 232 1.16 -14.16 -0.54
N ILE A 233 0.96 -15.48 -0.60
CA ILE A 233 -0.38 -16.07 -0.62
C ILE A 233 -1.12 -15.73 0.68
N LYS A 234 -0.45 -15.93 1.82
CA LYS A 234 -1.00 -15.63 3.14
C LYS A 234 -1.40 -14.15 3.28
N ILE A 235 -0.53 -13.23 2.87
CA ILE A 235 -0.80 -11.78 2.89
C ILE A 235 -1.97 -11.41 1.98
N GLY A 236 -2.04 -11.99 0.78
CA GLY A 236 -3.15 -11.79 -0.13
C GLY A 236 -4.48 -12.22 0.47
N ILE A 237 -4.54 -13.40 1.09
CA ILE A 237 -5.74 -13.90 1.81
C ILE A 237 -6.10 -12.99 2.98
N ILE A 238 -5.11 -12.57 3.78
CA ILE A 238 -5.33 -11.66 4.91
C ILE A 238 -5.93 -10.33 4.44
N HIS A 239 -5.43 -9.77 3.33
CA HIS A 239 -5.97 -8.52 2.79
C HIS A 239 -7.43 -8.66 2.36
N SER A 240 -7.77 -9.68 1.56
CA SER A 240 -9.16 -9.87 1.13
C SER A 240 -10.11 -10.15 2.30
N GLN A 241 -9.66 -10.90 3.30
CA GLN A 241 -10.44 -11.13 4.52
C GLN A 241 -10.65 -9.85 5.33
N PHE A 242 -9.63 -9.01 5.46
CA PHE A 242 -9.76 -7.73 6.17
C PHE A 242 -10.80 -6.82 5.51
N GLU A 243 -10.75 -6.69 4.18
CA GLU A 243 -11.72 -5.91 3.42
C GLU A 243 -13.15 -6.48 3.54
N THR A 244 -13.27 -7.81 3.58
CA THR A 244 -14.54 -8.53 3.76
C THR A 244 -15.14 -8.31 5.16
N ILE A 245 -14.33 -8.42 6.22
CA ILE A 245 -14.79 -8.18 7.60
C ILE A 245 -15.20 -6.70 7.78
N HIS A 246 -14.46 -5.80 7.13
CA HIS A 246 -14.67 -4.35 7.15
C HIS A 246 -14.83 -3.80 8.58
N PRO A 247 -13.81 -3.94 9.44
CA PRO A 247 -14.01 -3.92 10.88
C PRO A 247 -14.22 -2.54 11.51
N PHE A 248 -13.92 -1.46 10.79
CA PHE A 248 -14.07 -0.10 11.25
C PHE A 248 -15.26 0.60 10.57
N LEU A 249 -15.70 1.74 11.13
CA LEU A 249 -16.76 2.58 10.51
C LEU A 249 -16.25 3.46 9.36
N ASP A 250 -14.94 3.63 9.26
CA ASP A 250 -14.25 4.34 8.17
C ASP A 250 -12.82 3.83 8.04
N GLY A 251 -12.11 4.23 6.99
CA GLY A 251 -10.67 3.99 6.87
C GLY A 251 -10.27 2.55 6.55
N ASN A 252 -11.23 1.62 6.37
CA ASN A 252 -10.95 0.20 6.11
C ASN A 252 -10.03 0.01 4.91
N GLY A 253 -10.35 0.55 3.73
CA GLY A 253 -9.51 0.37 2.55
C GLY A 253 -8.06 0.86 2.73
N ARG A 254 -7.87 2.01 3.41
CA ARG A 254 -6.54 2.53 3.75
C ARG A 254 -5.81 1.62 4.74
N MET A 255 -6.51 1.13 5.76
CA MET A 255 -5.95 0.20 6.74
C MET A 255 -5.59 -1.15 6.11
N GLY A 256 -6.42 -1.68 5.21
CA GLY A 256 -6.16 -2.93 4.50
C GLY A 256 -4.95 -2.82 3.56
N ARG A 257 -4.75 -1.67 2.91
CA ARG A 257 -3.55 -1.44 2.09
C ARG A 257 -2.28 -1.23 2.94
N LEU A 258 -2.38 -0.52 4.06
CA LEU A 258 -1.31 -0.42 5.06
C LEU A 258 -0.88 -1.81 5.57
N LEU A 259 -1.87 -2.66 5.84
CA LEU A 259 -1.68 -4.01 6.38
C LEU A 259 -0.76 -4.87 5.51
N ILE A 260 -0.85 -4.76 4.18
CA ILE A 260 0.02 -5.50 3.25
C ILE A 260 1.50 -5.21 3.54
N THR A 261 1.87 -3.92 3.62
CA THR A 261 3.26 -3.52 3.85
C THR A 261 3.75 -3.92 5.24
N LEU A 262 2.88 -3.76 6.25
CA LEU A 262 3.20 -4.14 7.62
C LEU A 262 3.43 -5.65 7.74
N LEU A 263 2.64 -6.48 7.07
CA LEU A 263 2.80 -7.94 7.06
C LEU A 263 4.03 -8.39 6.28
N LEU A 264 4.34 -7.77 5.13
CA LEU A 264 5.60 -8.03 4.41
C LEU A 264 6.82 -7.79 5.31
N CYS A 265 6.76 -6.76 6.16
CA CYS A 265 7.80 -6.48 7.13
C CYS A 265 7.77 -7.45 8.32
N HIS A 266 6.59 -7.77 8.84
CA HIS A 266 6.40 -8.67 9.99
C HIS A 266 6.90 -10.09 9.69
N TYR A 267 6.56 -10.62 8.52
CA TYR A 267 7.04 -11.92 8.04
C TYR A 267 8.46 -11.89 7.46
N LYS A 268 9.18 -10.77 7.60
CA LYS A 268 10.58 -10.60 7.14
C LYS A 268 10.80 -10.85 5.64
N ILE A 269 9.76 -10.66 4.83
CA ILE A 269 9.86 -10.67 3.36
C ILE A 269 10.56 -9.41 2.87
N LEU A 270 10.31 -8.28 3.54
CA LEU A 270 11.00 -7.01 3.31
C LEU A 270 11.71 -6.50 4.56
N ASN A 271 12.98 -6.15 4.41
CA ASN A 271 13.78 -5.53 5.47
C ASN A 271 13.37 -4.08 5.70
N LYS A 272 12.78 -3.42 4.70
CA LYS A 272 12.34 -2.01 4.72
C LYS A 272 10.99 -1.90 3.99
N PRO A 273 10.12 -0.94 4.35
CA PRO A 273 8.79 -0.80 3.75
C PRO A 273 8.89 -0.15 2.36
N THR A 274 9.29 -0.94 1.36
CA THR A 274 9.64 -0.45 0.01
C THR A 274 8.62 -0.82 -1.07
N LEU A 275 7.64 -1.67 -0.75
CA LEU A 275 6.58 -2.08 -1.67
C LEU A 275 5.23 -1.53 -1.23
N TYR A 276 4.52 -0.92 -2.17
CA TYR A 276 3.25 -0.24 -1.93
C TYR A 276 2.28 -0.46 -3.10
N LEU A 277 1.24 -1.26 -2.89
CA LEU A 277 0.36 -1.74 -3.97
C LEU A 277 -0.72 -0.74 -4.41
N SER A 278 -0.90 0.39 -3.73
CA SER A 278 -1.97 1.33 -4.10
C SER A 278 -1.79 1.91 -5.50
N GLU A 279 -0.58 1.91 -6.06
CA GLU A 279 -0.37 2.26 -7.46
C GLU A 279 -1.08 1.27 -8.40
N TYR A 280 -0.80 -0.02 -8.24
CA TYR A 280 -1.43 -1.07 -9.05
C TYR A 280 -2.95 -1.08 -8.85
N PHE A 281 -3.42 -1.04 -7.60
CA PHE A 281 -4.86 -1.00 -7.31
C PHE A 281 -5.54 0.27 -7.82
N SER A 282 -4.86 1.42 -7.82
CA SER A 282 -5.44 2.64 -8.38
C SER A 282 -5.53 2.59 -9.91
N ILE A 283 -4.61 1.92 -10.59
CA ILE A 283 -4.64 1.77 -12.05
C ILE A 283 -5.74 0.77 -12.44
N PHE A 284 -5.79 -0.38 -11.78
CA PHE A 284 -6.74 -1.46 -12.02
C PHE A 284 -7.89 -1.44 -11.01
N ARG A 285 -8.48 -0.25 -10.81
CA ARG A 285 -9.44 -0.02 -9.73
C ARG A 285 -10.70 -0.90 -9.84
N SER A 286 -11.24 -1.08 -11.05
CA SER A 286 -12.41 -1.95 -11.24
C SER A 286 -12.04 -3.39 -10.89
N ASP A 287 -10.98 -3.92 -11.52
CA ASP A 287 -10.52 -5.29 -11.28
C ASP A 287 -10.21 -5.55 -9.80
N TYR A 288 -9.63 -4.58 -9.09
CA TYR A 288 -9.38 -4.68 -7.65
C TYR A 288 -10.67 -4.95 -6.85
N TYR A 289 -11.73 -4.16 -7.08
CA TYR A 289 -13.01 -4.36 -6.41
C TYR A 289 -13.73 -5.61 -6.92
N ASP A 290 -13.71 -5.87 -8.23
CA ASP A 290 -14.37 -7.03 -8.84
C ASP A 290 -13.77 -8.34 -8.31
N ARG A 291 -12.45 -8.40 -8.13
CA ARG A 291 -11.76 -9.56 -7.55
C ARG A 291 -12.04 -9.72 -6.07
N LEU A 292 -12.10 -8.64 -5.29
CA LEU A 292 -12.51 -8.71 -3.88
C LEU A 292 -13.96 -9.18 -3.74
N ASN A 293 -14.85 -8.73 -4.62
CA ASN A 293 -16.24 -9.16 -4.66
C ASN A 293 -16.35 -10.65 -5.00
N ALA A 294 -15.61 -11.11 -6.00
CA ALA A 294 -15.59 -12.53 -6.37
C ALA A 294 -15.14 -13.46 -5.24
N VAL A 295 -14.29 -12.99 -4.30
CA VAL A 295 -13.91 -13.77 -3.11
C VAL A 295 -15.11 -14.02 -2.21
N HIS A 296 -15.91 -13.01 -1.87
CA HIS A 296 -17.05 -13.20 -0.96
C HIS A 296 -18.33 -13.68 -1.66
N GLU A 297 -18.47 -13.49 -2.98
CA GLU A 297 -19.59 -14.02 -3.75
C GLU A 297 -19.39 -15.49 -4.15
N LYS A 298 -18.17 -15.87 -4.54
CA LYS A 298 -17.88 -17.15 -5.20
C LYS A 298 -16.75 -17.94 -4.57
N GLY A 299 -16.03 -17.38 -3.60
CA GLY A 299 -14.84 -18.01 -3.03
C GLY A 299 -13.67 -18.04 -4.01
N ASP A 300 -13.61 -17.11 -4.97
CA ASP A 300 -12.55 -17.01 -5.98
C ASP A 300 -11.25 -16.42 -5.40
N PHE A 301 -10.66 -17.12 -4.43
CA PHE A 301 -9.36 -16.77 -3.89
C PHE A 301 -8.27 -16.84 -4.95
N GLU A 302 -8.34 -17.78 -5.87
CA GLU A 302 -7.34 -17.98 -6.92
C GLU A 302 -7.29 -16.78 -7.88
N GLY A 303 -8.44 -16.26 -8.32
CA GLY A 303 -8.52 -15.06 -9.16
C GLY A 303 -7.96 -13.83 -8.45
N TRP A 304 -8.34 -13.63 -7.18
CA TRP A 304 -7.80 -12.55 -6.34
C TRP A 304 -6.28 -12.65 -6.16
N LEU A 305 -5.77 -13.83 -5.80
CA LEU A 305 -4.36 -14.04 -5.52
C LEU A 305 -3.49 -13.89 -6.77
N LYS A 306 -3.97 -14.33 -7.93
CA LYS A 306 -3.27 -14.10 -9.21
C LYS A 306 -3.13 -12.60 -9.50
N PHE A 307 -4.21 -11.83 -9.35
CA PHE A 307 -4.19 -10.37 -9.50
C PHE A 307 -3.25 -9.70 -8.47
N PHE A 308 -3.32 -10.14 -7.21
CA PHE A 308 -2.46 -9.63 -6.15
C PHE A 308 -0.97 -9.89 -6.42
N LEU A 309 -0.59 -11.12 -6.79
CA LEU A 309 0.79 -11.49 -7.08
C LEU A 309 1.34 -10.77 -8.32
N GLU A 310 0.52 -10.61 -9.36
CA GLU A 310 0.89 -9.80 -10.53
C GLU A 310 1.19 -8.35 -10.11
N GLY A 311 0.34 -7.75 -9.28
CA GLY A 311 0.57 -6.43 -8.70
C GLY A 311 1.86 -6.35 -7.89
N VAL A 312 2.15 -7.34 -7.05
CA VAL A 312 3.40 -7.43 -6.27
C VAL A 312 4.60 -7.47 -7.21
N ALA A 313 4.63 -8.36 -8.19
CA ALA A 313 5.73 -8.50 -9.14
C ALA A 313 5.96 -7.19 -9.91
N LEU A 314 4.90 -6.60 -10.46
CA LEU A 314 4.97 -5.39 -11.28
C LEU A 314 5.50 -4.19 -10.48
N VAL A 315 4.91 -3.93 -9.31
CA VAL A 315 5.31 -2.80 -8.46
C VAL A 315 6.74 -2.99 -7.93
N ALA A 316 7.13 -4.22 -7.57
CA ALA A 316 8.48 -4.51 -7.12
C ALA A 316 9.54 -4.28 -8.21
N VAL A 317 9.25 -4.70 -9.45
CA VAL A 317 10.11 -4.43 -10.62
C VAL A 317 10.23 -2.93 -10.88
N GLU A 318 9.12 -2.19 -10.86
CA GLU A 318 9.14 -0.73 -11.07
C GLU A 318 9.94 0.00 -9.99
N ALA A 319 9.75 -0.39 -8.72
CA ALA A 319 10.51 0.16 -7.60
C ALA A 319 12.01 -0.12 -7.74
N THR A 320 12.37 -1.34 -8.13
CA THR A 320 13.76 -1.74 -8.40
C THR A 320 14.37 -0.90 -9.53
N GLN A 321 13.65 -0.70 -10.63
CA GLN A 321 14.13 0.10 -11.75
C GLN A 321 14.30 1.57 -11.36
N THR A 322 13.39 2.11 -10.57
CA THR A 322 13.48 3.49 -10.06
C THR A 322 14.70 3.65 -9.17
N ALA A 323 14.93 2.72 -8.25
CA ALA A 323 16.11 2.75 -7.39
C ALA A 323 17.43 2.64 -8.20
N ARG A 324 17.48 1.79 -9.23
CA ARG A 324 18.63 1.73 -10.15
C ARG A 324 18.87 3.06 -10.87
N LYS A 325 17.81 3.71 -11.38
CA LYS A 325 17.92 5.03 -12.04
C LYS A 325 18.44 6.10 -11.09
N ILE A 326 18.02 6.09 -9.83
CA ILE A 326 18.53 7.00 -8.79
C ILE A 326 20.03 6.79 -8.61
N ASN A 327 20.48 5.54 -8.53
CA ASN A 327 21.91 5.25 -8.38
C ASN A 327 22.72 5.67 -9.62
N SER A 328 22.24 5.38 -10.83
CA SER A 328 22.88 5.84 -12.07
C SER A 328 22.96 7.35 -12.15
N LEU A 329 21.89 8.08 -11.73
CA LEU A 329 21.90 9.54 -11.68
C LEU A 329 22.97 10.07 -10.71
N LYS A 330 23.17 9.40 -9.56
CA LYS A 330 24.24 9.75 -8.62
C LYS A 330 25.61 9.56 -9.26
N GLU A 331 25.85 8.40 -9.87
CA GLU A 331 27.13 8.08 -10.51
C GLU A 331 27.46 9.05 -11.65
N GLU A 332 26.47 9.41 -12.48
CA GLU A 332 26.62 10.42 -13.52
C GLU A 332 26.94 11.81 -12.95
N GLY A 333 26.27 12.20 -11.86
CA GLY A 333 26.54 13.46 -11.17
C GLY A 333 27.96 13.52 -10.62
N ILE A 334 28.43 12.46 -9.96
CA ILE A 334 29.80 12.37 -9.43
C ILE A 334 30.84 12.41 -10.57
N LYS A 335 30.61 11.71 -11.69
CA LYS A 335 31.49 11.74 -12.87
C LYS A 335 31.59 13.15 -13.49
N LYS A 336 30.51 13.92 -13.50
CA LYS A 336 30.56 15.32 -13.98
C LYS A 336 31.39 16.21 -13.05
N ILE A 337 31.32 15.94 -11.74
CA ILE A 337 32.09 16.68 -10.73
C ILE A 337 33.58 16.31 -10.74
N SER A 338 33.96 15.08 -11.09
CA SER A 338 35.36 14.66 -11.04
C SER A 338 36.30 15.48 -11.94
N CYS A 339 35.75 16.25 -12.89
CA CYS A 339 36.49 17.20 -13.73
C CYS A 339 36.78 18.56 -13.04
N LEU A 340 36.26 18.81 -11.83
CA LEU A 340 36.51 20.03 -11.06
C LEU A 340 37.82 19.93 -10.23
N SER A 341 38.32 21.07 -9.75
CA SER A 341 39.49 21.11 -8.86
C SER A 341 39.25 20.36 -7.55
N SER A 342 40.28 19.73 -6.98
CA SER A 342 40.19 18.79 -5.85
C SER A 342 39.33 19.26 -4.65
N GLN A 343 39.43 20.53 -4.27
CA GLN A 343 38.65 21.12 -3.17
C GLN A 343 37.20 21.46 -3.58
N SER A 344 36.99 21.86 -4.83
CA SER A 344 35.65 22.11 -5.38
C SER A 344 34.88 20.80 -5.55
N SER A 345 35.55 19.73 -5.95
CA SER A 345 34.97 18.41 -6.14
C SER A 345 34.45 17.82 -4.83
N LYS A 346 35.20 17.93 -3.72
CA LYS A 346 34.74 17.47 -2.40
C LYS A 346 33.45 18.16 -1.96
N ARG A 347 33.37 19.49 -2.11
CA ARG A 347 32.18 20.28 -1.75
C ARG A 347 31.00 19.96 -2.66
N ALA A 348 31.24 19.82 -3.96
CA ALA A 348 30.21 19.46 -4.92
C ALA A 348 29.66 18.04 -4.70
N ILE A 349 30.51 17.07 -4.35
CA ILE A 349 30.07 15.71 -3.99
C ILE A 349 29.16 15.77 -2.76
N SER A 350 29.58 16.47 -1.71
CA SER A 350 28.77 16.64 -0.49
C SER A 350 27.42 17.31 -0.79
N LEU A 351 27.39 18.31 -1.68
CA LEU A 351 26.13 18.90 -2.16
C LEU A 351 25.26 17.87 -2.88
N ILE A 352 25.80 17.11 -3.83
CA ILE A 352 25.03 16.09 -4.56
C ILE A 352 24.45 15.05 -3.60
N GLU A 353 25.25 14.55 -2.66
CA GLU A 353 24.77 13.59 -1.66
C GLU A 353 23.62 14.18 -0.84
N LYS A 354 23.73 15.45 -0.45
CA LYS A 354 22.64 16.14 0.25
C LYS A 354 21.40 16.29 -0.62
N LEU A 355 21.53 16.60 -1.91
CA LEU A 355 20.42 16.73 -2.85
C LEU A 355 19.62 15.43 -3.02
N PHE A 356 20.23 14.25 -2.86
CA PHE A 356 19.50 12.98 -2.86
C PHE A 356 18.63 12.78 -1.60
N SER A 357 18.99 13.40 -0.48
CA SER A 357 18.19 13.43 0.75
C SER A 357 17.20 14.59 0.81
N GLN A 358 17.47 15.67 0.07
CA GLN A 358 16.71 16.91 0.05
C GLN A 358 16.81 17.54 -1.35
N PRO A 359 15.93 17.16 -2.30
CA PRO A 359 16.07 17.59 -3.70
C PRO A 359 15.73 19.07 -3.91
N VAL A 360 15.14 19.74 -2.92
CA VAL A 360 14.84 21.17 -2.94
C VAL A 360 15.61 21.83 -1.80
N MET A 361 16.60 22.65 -2.15
CA MET A 361 17.45 23.37 -1.22
C MET A 361 17.60 24.82 -1.65
N THR A 362 17.58 25.73 -0.67
CA THR A 362 18.00 27.12 -0.88
C THR A 362 19.52 27.23 -0.78
N VAL A 363 20.11 28.34 -1.27
CA VAL A 363 21.54 28.62 -1.08
C VAL A 363 21.92 28.67 0.42
N ASN A 364 21.00 29.13 1.27
CA ASN A 364 21.18 29.11 2.72
C ASN A 364 21.23 27.68 3.28
N ASP A 365 20.41 26.77 2.78
CA ASP A 365 20.43 25.36 3.18
C ASP A 365 21.74 24.69 2.77
N VAL A 366 22.25 25.02 1.57
CA VAL A 366 23.56 24.56 1.09
C VAL A 366 24.70 25.09 1.97
N ALA A 367 24.67 26.39 2.28
CA ALA A 367 25.67 27.03 3.12
C ALA A 367 25.73 26.39 4.52
N LYS A 368 24.57 26.22 5.17
CA LYS A 368 24.46 25.57 6.48
C LYS A 368 24.81 24.08 6.42
N GLY A 369 24.30 23.36 5.42
CA GLY A 369 24.45 21.91 5.30
C GLY A 369 25.89 21.46 5.01
N ILE A 370 26.66 22.26 4.28
CA ILE A 370 28.06 21.96 3.92
C ILE A 370 29.05 22.71 4.84
N GLY A 371 28.59 23.70 5.61
CA GLY A 371 29.45 24.49 6.50
C GLY A 371 30.33 25.50 5.74
N ILE A 372 29.76 26.19 4.76
CA ILE A 372 30.47 27.20 3.94
C ILE A 372 29.73 28.55 3.94
N THR A 373 30.44 29.62 3.57
CA THR A 373 29.83 30.96 3.47
C THR A 373 28.76 30.99 2.37
N PHE A 374 27.77 31.88 2.52
CA PHE A 374 26.72 32.07 1.51
C PHE A 374 27.27 32.33 0.11
N ALA A 375 28.31 33.17 0.00
CA ALA A 375 28.95 33.48 -1.28
C ALA A 375 29.57 32.22 -1.92
N ASN A 376 30.23 31.37 -1.14
CA ASN A 376 30.80 30.11 -1.62
C ASN A 376 29.71 29.10 -2.01
N ALA A 377 28.62 29.03 -1.25
CA ALA A 377 27.47 28.19 -1.59
C ALA A 377 26.81 28.64 -2.89
N ASN A 378 26.60 29.95 -3.08
CA ASN A 378 26.05 30.51 -4.31
C ASN A 378 26.91 30.19 -5.54
N ASN A 379 28.23 30.33 -5.40
CA ASN A 379 29.17 29.95 -6.46
C ASN A 379 29.17 28.45 -6.75
N LEU A 380 28.99 27.60 -5.74
CA LEU A 380 28.91 26.15 -5.90
C LEU A 380 27.62 25.73 -6.62
N VAL A 381 26.48 26.33 -6.29
CA VAL A 381 25.16 26.03 -6.89
C VAL A 381 25.08 26.46 -8.36
N ARG A 382 25.81 27.51 -8.75
CA ARG A 382 25.83 28.01 -10.14
C ARG A 382 26.69 27.16 -11.10
N LYS A 383 27.60 26.36 -10.57
CA LYS A 383 28.47 25.45 -11.34
C LYS A 383 27.76 24.14 -11.58
#